data_AF-A0A2I0P4V7-F1
#
_entry.id   AF-A0A2I0P4V7-F1
#
_cell.length_a   1.000
_cell.length_b   1.000
_cell.length_c   1.000
_cell.angle_alpha   90.00
_cell.angle_beta   90.00
_cell.angle_gamma   90.00
#
_symmetry.space_group_name_H-M   'P 1'
#
loop_
_entity.id
_entity.type
_entity.pdbx_description
1 polymer ?
#
loop_
_entity_poly.entity_id
_entity_poly.type
_entity_poly.pdbx_seq_one_letter_code
_entity_poly.pdbx_strand_id
1 'polypeptide(L)' 'MATLDREELLIIFASFLIGSAAGWWSRMHWGNDLVSVASTLIGTVAGYCIIVAVLRAAGHPVG' A
#
# COMPACT_ATOMS: atom_id res chain seq x y z
N MET A 1 -18.61 -4.62 17.52
CA MET A 1 -17.41 -3.80 17.22
C MET A 1 -16.72 -4.42 16.02
N ALA A 2 -16.69 -3.65 14.93
CA ALA A 2 -15.89 -3.77 13.70
C ALA A 2 -15.66 -5.18 13.12
N THR A 3 -16.64 -5.67 12.35
CA THR A 3 -16.29 -6.43 11.14
C THR A 3 -15.64 -5.41 10.20
N LEU A 4 -14.32 -5.23 10.31
CA LEU A 4 -13.56 -4.45 9.35
C LEU A 4 -13.89 -5.05 7.99
N ASP A 5 -14.56 -4.28 7.12
CA ASP A 5 -15.16 -4.81 5.90
C ASP A 5 -14.07 -5.55 5.12
N ARG A 6 -14.36 -6.78 4.70
CA ARG A 6 -13.35 -7.69 4.10
C ARG A 6 -12.59 -7.02 2.95
N GLU A 7 -13.23 -6.07 2.28
CA GLU A 7 -12.68 -5.20 1.25
C GLU A 7 -11.60 -4.25 1.78
N GLU A 8 -11.85 -3.58 2.90
CA GLU A 8 -10.89 -2.68 3.56
C GLU A 8 -9.63 -3.44 4.02
N LEU A 9 -9.81 -4.65 4.55
CA LEU A 9 -8.70 -5.56 4.89
C LEU A 9 -7.86 -5.94 3.66
N LEU A 10 -8.50 -6.23 2.53
CA LEU A 10 -7.81 -6.54 1.28
C LEU A 10 -7.08 -5.33 0.71
N ILE A 11 -7.65 -4.13 0.81
CA ILE A 11 -7.02 -2.87 0.37
C ILE A 11 -5.75 -2.60 1.18
N ILE A 12 -5.83 -2.72 2.51
CA ILE A 12 -4.67 -2.55 3.40
C ILE A 12 -3.60 -3.61 3.09
N PHE A 13 -4.00 -4.86 2.92
CA PHE A 13 -3.07 -5.96 2.61
C PHE A 13 -2.35 -5.75 1.27
N ALA A 14 -3.09 -5.37 0.22
CA ALA A 14 -2.52 -5.06 -1.09
C ALA A 14 -1.55 -3.88 -1.03
N SER A 15 -1.91 -2.83 -0.28
CA SER A 15 -1.05 -1.66 -0.07
C SER A 15 0.25 -2.04 0.65
N PHE A 16 0.16 -2.88 1.68
CA PHE A 16 1.33 -3.39 2.39
C PHE A 16 2.25 -4.22 1.48
N LEU A 17 1.67 -5.04 0.59
CA LEU A 17 2.41 -5.81 -0.41
C LEU A 17 3.15 -4.92 -1.40
N ILE A 18 2.50 -3.88 -1.91
CA ILE A 18 3.11 -2.90 -2.83
C ILE A 18 4.27 -2.18 -2.15
N GLY A 19 4.08 -1.71 -0.90
CA GLY A 19 5.15 -1.12 -0.11
C GLY A 19 6.30 -2.09 0.11
N SER A 20 6.02 -3.32 0.54
CA SER A 20 7.05 -4.34 0.80
C SER A 20 7.87 -4.67 -0.46
N ALA A 21 7.23 -4.72 -1.63
CA ALA A 21 7.92 -4.90 -2.91
C ALA A 21 8.83 -3.71 -3.25
N ALA A 22 8.37 -2.47 -3.01
CA ALA A 22 9.19 -1.27 -3.19
C ALA A 22 10.36 -1.20 -2.19
N GLY A 23 10.15 -1.67 -0.96
CA GLY A 23 11.14 -1.86 0.08
C GLY A 23 12.26 -2.81 -0.32
N TRP A 24 11.86 -4.00 -0.78
CA TRP A 24 12.77 -5.02 -1.27
C TRP A 24 13.60 -4.49 -2.45
N TRP A 25 12.93 -3.92 -3.45
CA TRP A 25 13.58 -3.40 -4.64
C TRP A 25 14.60 -2.32 -4.31
N SER A 26 14.25 -1.40 -3.41
CA SER A 26 15.18 -0.38 -2.94
C SER A 26 16.38 -0.96 -2.21
N ARG A 27 16.19 -2.00 -1.38
CA ARG A 27 17.31 -2.68 -0.71
C ARG A 27 18.24 -3.33 -1.72
N MET A 28 17.69 -3.98 -2.74
CA MET A 28 18.47 -4.63 -3.79
C MET A 28 19.29 -3.62 -4.61
N HIS A 29 18.73 -2.44 -4.88
CA HIS A 29 19.38 -1.45 -5.74
C HIS A 29 20.36 -0.55 -5.00
N TRP A 30 20.04 -0.12 -3.78
CA TRP A 30 20.83 0.89 -3.04
C TRP A 30 21.51 0.35 -1.78
N GLY A 31 21.16 -0.86 -1.32
CA GLY A 31 21.79 -1.51 -0.15
C GLY A 31 21.56 -0.82 1.19
N ASN A 32 20.86 0.31 1.22
CA ASN A 32 20.68 1.13 2.42
C ASN A 32 19.35 0.86 3.09
N ASP A 33 19.40 0.42 4.35
CA ASP A 33 18.20 0.05 5.13
C ASP A 33 17.21 1.21 5.30
N LEU A 34 17.72 2.43 5.48
CA LEU A 34 16.87 3.62 5.65
C LEU A 34 16.06 3.95 4.38
N VAL A 35 16.66 3.75 3.19
CA VAL A 35 15.97 3.97 1.91
C VAL A 35 14.96 2.86 1.67
N SER A 36 15.26 1.63 2.06
CA SER A 36 14.34 0.49 2.01
C SER A 36 13.11 0.70 2.90
N VAL A 37 13.29 1.22 4.12
CA VAL A 37 12.17 1.54 5.01
C VAL A 37 11.34 2.70 4.46
N ALA A 38 11.99 3.76 3.97
CA ALA A 38 11.31 4.90 3.37
C ALA A 38 10.50 4.50 2.12
N SER A 39 11.08 3.68 1.23
CA SER A 39 10.38 3.20 0.03
C SER A 39 9.22 2.26 0.37
N THR A 40 9.35 1.46 1.44
CA THR A 40 8.26 0.63 1.94
C THR A 40 7.08 1.48 2.39
N LEU A 41 7.35 2.48 3.23
CA LEU A 41 6.32 3.37 3.77
C LEU A 41 5.64 4.16 2.64
N ILE A 42 6.42 4.76 1.75
CA ILE A 42 5.91 5.54 0.62
C ILE A 42 5.10 4.64 -0.33
N GLY A 43 5.58 3.44 -0.62
CA GLY A 43 4.89 2.48 -1.47
C GLY A 43 3.56 2.01 -0.87
N THR A 44 3.49 1.81 0.44
CA THR A 44 2.23 1.47 1.12
C THR A 44 1.22 2.61 1.06
N VAL A 45 1.64 3.84 1.36
CA VAL A 45 0.75 5.01 1.31
C VAL A 45 0.28 5.28 -0.12
N ALA A 46 1.19 5.26 -1.08
CA ALA A 46 0.86 5.44 -2.49
C ALA A 46 -0.06 4.34 -3.01
N GLY A 47 0.21 3.08 -2.66
CA GLY A 47 -0.62 1.93 -3.01
C GLY A 47 -2.05 2.10 -2.49
N TYR A 48 -2.22 2.50 -1.23
CA TYR A 48 -3.54 2.77 -0.65
C TYR A 48 -4.27 3.88 -1.40
N CYS A 49 -3.61 5.02 -1.61
CA CYS A 49 -4.19 6.14 -2.34
C CYS A 49 -4.62 5.76 -3.76
N ILE A 50 -3.81 4.98 -4.48
CA ILE A 50 -4.14 4.51 -5.83
C ILE A 50 -5.37 3.59 -5.79
N ILE A 51 -5.40 2.62 -4.87
CA ILE A 51 -6.52 1.67 -4.76
C ILE A 51 -7.82 2.41 -4.42
N VAL A 52 -7.79 3.33 -3.45
CA VAL A 52 -8.95 4.16 -3.09
C VAL A 52 -9.38 5.05 -4.26
N ALA A 53 -8.44 5.66 -4.98
CA ALA A 53 -8.76 6.49 -6.14
C ALA A 53 -9.42 5.67 -7.26
N VAL A 54 -8.95 4.44 -7.51
CA VAL A 54 -9.53 3.52 -8.49
C VAL A 54 -10.92 3.07 -8.07
N LEU A 55 -11.13 2.70 -6.80
CA LEU A 55 -12.43 2.31 -6.27
C LEU A 55 -13.44 3.46 -6.36
N ARG A 56 -13.02 4.68 -6.01
CA ARG A 56 -13.85 5.88 -6.16
C ARG A 56 -14.19 6.16 -7.62
N ALA A 57 -13.23 6.02 -8.54
CA ALA A 57 -13.46 6.18 -9.97
C ALA A 57 -14.39 5.09 -10.55
N ALA A 58 -14.39 3.89 -9.97
CA ALA A 58 -15.29 2.80 -10.32
C ALA A 58 -16.71 2.94 -9.71
N GLY A 59 -16.98 4.00 -8.94
CA GLY A 59 -18.29 4.25 -8.34
C GLY A 59 -18.55 3.53 -7.03
N HIS A 60 -17.53 2.92 -6.41
CA HIS A 60 -17.64 2.34 -5.08
C HIS A 60 -17.48 3.44 -4.02
N PRO A 61 -18.43 3.57 -3.07
CA PRO A 61 -18.30 4.50 -1.95
C PRO A 61 -17.28 3.96 -0.95
N VAL A 62 -16.02 4.34 -1.15
CA VAL A 62 -14.95 4.22 -0.15
C VAL A 62 -14.97 5.46 0.73
N GLY A 63 -15.11 5.26 2.03
CA GLY A 63 -15.23 6.30 3.08
C GLY A 63 -13.99 7.14 3.27
#